data_AF-A0A9D9W731-F1
#
_entry.id   AF-A0A9D9W731-F1
#
_cell.length_a   1.000
_cell.length_b   1.000
_cell.length_c   1.000
_cell.angle_alpha   90.00
_cell.angle_beta   90.00
_cell.angle_gamma   90.00
#
_symmetry.space_group_name_H-M   'P 1'
#
loop_
_entity.id
_entity.type
_entity.pdbx_description
1 polymer ?
#
loop_
_entity_poly.entity_id
_entity_poly.type
_entity_poly.pdbx_seq_one_letter_code
_entity_poly.pdbx_strand_id
1 'polypeptide(L)'
;MQNKRSSEFVIRRVAAFVTSLVMLSLLFQVNLVMAHATLVKSDPPRRASLSLPPKQIQLWFNEKIEGSYASVSVLDSNKNSITENNPEVVLDDPKSVILNLPQIEPGRYTVQYRVMSVDGHVIESSFDFSVKNKM
;
A
#
# COMPACT_ATOMS: atom_id res chain seq x y z
N MET A 1 52.36 -42.90 14.20
CA MET A 1 51.70 -41.84 15.00
C MET A 1 51.56 -40.48 14.30
N GLN A 2 52.25 -40.20 13.18
CA GLN A 2 52.20 -38.90 12.47
C GLN A 2 50.88 -38.60 11.70
N ASN A 3 50.20 -39.65 11.19
CA ASN A 3 49.02 -39.51 10.31
C ASN A 3 47.75 -38.96 11.00
N LYS A 4 47.67 -39.05 12.34
CA LYS A 4 46.52 -38.58 13.12
C LYS A 4 46.56 -37.08 13.40
N ARG A 5 47.76 -36.47 13.45
CA ARG A 5 47.94 -35.02 13.64
C ARG A 5 47.67 -34.21 12.37
N SER A 6 47.97 -34.78 11.19
CA SER A 6 47.70 -34.14 9.90
C SER A 6 46.20 -34.10 9.60
N SER A 7 45.46 -35.18 9.89
CA SER A 7 44.01 -35.24 9.70
C SER A 7 43.25 -34.26 10.61
N GLU A 8 43.66 -34.13 11.87
CA GLU A 8 43.10 -33.15 12.82
C GLU A 8 43.28 -31.69 12.34
N PHE A 9 44.42 -31.39 11.73
CA PHE A 9 44.70 -30.06 11.17
C PHE A 9 43.81 -29.73 9.97
N VAL A 10 43.59 -30.72 9.09
CA VAL A 10 42.70 -30.59 7.92
C VAL A 10 41.25 -30.42 8.38
N ILE A 11 40.78 -31.24 9.33
CA ILE A 11 39.42 -31.15 9.88
C ILE A 11 39.16 -29.79 10.52
N ARG A 12 40.10 -29.26 11.33
CA ARG A 12 39.97 -27.93 11.95
C ARG A 12 39.89 -26.81 10.92
N ARG A 13 40.64 -26.90 9.82
CA ARG A 13 40.60 -25.90 8.73
C ARG A 13 39.30 -25.95 7.94
N VAL A 14 38.81 -27.15 7.62
CA VAL A 14 37.53 -27.34 6.94
C VAL A 14 36.39 -26.84 7.83
N ALA A 15 36.40 -27.18 9.12
CA ALA A 15 35.41 -26.68 10.07
C ALA A 15 35.43 -25.15 10.15
N ALA A 16 36.60 -24.52 10.30
CA ALA A 16 36.72 -23.07 10.32
C ALA A 16 36.22 -22.41 9.02
N PHE A 17 36.50 -23.01 7.87
CA PHE A 17 36.04 -22.52 6.57
C PHE A 17 34.52 -22.62 6.43
N VAL A 18 33.93 -23.77 6.80
CA VAL A 18 32.48 -23.98 6.79
C VAL A 18 31.79 -23.00 7.74
N THR A 19 32.32 -22.81 8.95
CA THR A 19 31.78 -21.83 9.91
C THR A 19 31.85 -20.41 9.35
N SER A 20 32.94 -20.04 8.69
CA SER A 20 33.08 -18.73 8.04
C SER A 20 32.09 -18.56 6.89
N LEU A 21 31.81 -19.62 6.13
CA LEU A 21 30.86 -19.60 5.02
C LEU A 21 29.42 -19.48 5.51
N VAL A 22 29.09 -20.17 6.60
CA VAL A 22 27.79 -20.05 7.29
C VAL A 22 27.62 -18.63 7.84
N MET A 23 28.63 -18.08 8.53
CA MET A 23 28.62 -16.69 8.99
C MET A 23 28.43 -15.70 7.83
N LEU A 24 29.15 -15.89 6.73
CA LEU A 24 29.03 -15.04 5.55
C LEU A 24 27.63 -15.13 4.92
N SER A 25 27.02 -16.31 4.88
CA SER A 25 25.67 -16.50 4.35
C SER A 25 24.58 -15.79 5.17
N LEU A 26 24.77 -15.67 6.49
CA LEU A 26 23.86 -14.94 7.38
C LEU A 26 23.87 -13.42 7.11
N LEU A 27 24.96 -12.88 6.57
CA LEU A 27 25.08 -11.45 6.23
C LEU A 27 24.29 -11.06 4.97
N PHE A 28 23.88 -12.02 4.14
CA PHE A 28 23.14 -11.75 2.90
C PHE A 28 21.61 -11.78 3.07
N GLN A 29 21.10 -11.81 4.30
CA GLN A 29 19.66 -11.69 4.55
C GLN A 29 19.20 -10.23 4.44
N VAL A 30 19.05 -9.75 3.20
CA VAL A 30 18.37 -8.47 2.93
C VAL A 30 16.85 -8.69 2.97
N ASN A 31 16.21 -8.29 4.07
CA ASN A 31 14.75 -8.22 4.12
C ASN A 31 14.30 -6.98 3.35
N LEU A 32 13.63 -7.18 2.22
CA LEU A 32 13.01 -6.09 1.47
C LEU A 32 11.75 -5.65 2.23
N VAL A 33 11.89 -4.67 3.13
CA VAL A 33 10.75 -4.13 3.87
C VAL A 33 10.00 -3.16 2.95
N MET A 34 8.79 -3.53 2.50
CA MET A 34 7.84 -2.59 1.88
C MET A 34 7.20 -1.74 2.99
N ALA A 35 7.79 -0.59 3.27
CA ALA A 35 7.36 0.33 4.34
C ALA A 35 6.43 1.47 3.88
N HIS A 36 5.96 1.48 2.63
CA HIS A 36 5.22 2.62 2.07
C HIS A 36 3.74 2.30 1.86
N ALA A 37 2.85 3.23 2.25
CA ALA A 37 1.39 3.05 2.20
C ALA A 37 0.85 3.02 0.78
N THR A 38 0.72 1.82 0.22
CA THR A 38 0.18 1.62 -1.12
C THR A 38 -1.30 1.30 -1.07
N LEU A 39 -2.06 1.88 -2.00
CA LEU A 39 -3.47 1.55 -2.19
C LEU A 39 -3.57 0.10 -2.70
N VAL A 40 -4.18 -0.78 -1.91
CA VAL A 40 -4.36 -2.21 -2.24
C VAL A 40 -5.74 -2.51 -2.81
N LYS A 41 -6.75 -1.71 -2.45
CA LYS A 41 -8.13 -1.88 -2.91
C LYS A 41 -8.86 -0.54 -2.89
N SER A 42 -9.80 -0.37 -3.80
CA SER A 42 -10.76 0.73 -3.79
C SER A 42 -12.17 0.22 -4.07
N ASP A 43 -13.16 0.91 -3.52
CA ASP A 43 -14.56 0.80 -3.90
C ASP A 43 -15.10 2.22 -4.14
N PRO A 44 -15.50 2.57 -5.37
CA PRO A 44 -15.48 1.77 -6.59
C PRO A 44 -14.08 1.28 -7.00
N PRO A 45 -13.97 0.12 -7.68
CA PRO A 45 -12.72 -0.33 -8.26
C PRO A 45 -12.16 0.67 -9.29
N ARG A 46 -10.83 0.74 -9.39
CA ARG A 46 -10.17 1.58 -10.40
C ARG A 46 -10.67 1.23 -11.80
N ARG A 47 -11.10 2.25 -12.55
CA ARG A 47 -11.70 2.17 -13.90
C ARG A 47 -13.06 1.44 -13.95
N ALA A 48 -13.76 1.33 -12.82
CA ALA A 48 -15.10 0.77 -12.81
C ALA A 48 -16.08 1.56 -13.70
N SER A 49 -17.04 0.84 -14.28
CA SER A 49 -18.19 1.42 -14.97
C SER A 49 -19.46 0.97 -14.29
N LEU A 50 -19.96 1.82 -13.40
CA LEU A 50 -21.07 1.55 -12.49
C LEU A 50 -22.40 1.83 -13.20
N SER A 51 -23.41 1.01 -12.91
CA SER A 51 -24.79 1.25 -13.34
C SER A 51 -25.55 2.23 -12.44
N LEU A 52 -25.07 2.43 -11.21
CA LEU A 52 -25.66 3.32 -10.22
C LEU A 52 -24.58 4.18 -9.57
N PRO A 53 -24.90 5.43 -9.19
CA PRO A 53 -24.00 6.27 -8.40
C PRO A 53 -23.61 5.60 -7.08
N PRO A 54 -22.31 5.53 -6.73
CA PRO A 54 -21.87 5.10 -5.41
C PRO A 54 -22.21 6.16 -4.37
N LYS A 55 -22.47 5.73 -3.13
CA LYS A 55 -22.72 6.65 -2.00
C LYS A 55 -21.44 7.13 -1.33
N GLN A 56 -20.34 6.42 -1.53
CA GLN A 56 -19.06 6.69 -0.90
C GLN A 56 -17.91 6.19 -1.77
N ILE A 57 -16.71 6.70 -1.49
CA ILE A 57 -15.44 6.09 -1.89
C ILE A 57 -14.83 5.46 -0.65
N GLN A 58 -14.39 4.21 -0.74
CA GLN A 58 -13.57 3.58 0.28
C GLN A 58 -12.23 3.15 -0.31
N LEU A 59 -11.15 3.49 0.39
CA LEU A 59 -9.78 3.20 0.00
C LEU A 59 -9.13 2.37 1.09
N TRP A 60 -8.51 1.25 0.72
CA TRP A 60 -7.74 0.39 1.62
C TRP A 60 -6.26 0.43 1.25
N PHE A 61 -5.41 0.49 2.28
CA PHE A 61 -3.97 0.52 2.17
C PHE A 61 -3.35 -0.75 2.79
N ASN A 62 -2.11 -1.06 2.41
CA ASN A 62 -1.34 -2.17 2.99
C ASN A 62 -0.92 -1.93 4.45
N GLU A 63 -0.91 -0.68 4.90
CA GLU A 63 -0.50 -0.29 6.25
C GLU A 63 -1.41 0.76 6.87
N LYS A 64 -1.20 1.02 8.17
CA LYS A 64 -1.95 2.04 8.90
C LYS A 64 -1.56 3.42 8.36
N ILE A 65 -2.57 4.27 8.18
CA ILE A 65 -2.36 5.66 7.76
C ILE A 65 -2.59 6.61 8.94
N GLU A 66 -2.02 7.81 8.84
CA GLU A 66 -2.33 8.90 9.75
C GLU A 66 -3.57 9.66 9.27
N GLY A 67 -4.69 9.39 9.94
CA GLY A 67 -6.02 9.87 9.53
C GLY A 67 -6.13 11.38 9.42
N SER A 68 -5.49 12.13 10.32
CA SER A 68 -5.52 13.60 10.29
C SER A 68 -4.80 14.20 9.07
N TYR A 69 -3.97 13.42 8.38
CA TYR A 69 -3.29 13.81 7.14
C TYR A 69 -3.93 13.21 5.88
N ALA A 70 -4.98 12.39 6.02
CA ALA A 70 -5.66 11.79 4.89
C ALA A 70 -6.54 12.83 4.18
N SER A 71 -6.42 12.91 2.86
CA SER A 71 -7.29 13.69 1.99
C SER A 71 -7.74 12.81 0.83
N VAL A 72 -9.03 12.88 0.51
CA VAL A 72 -9.62 12.26 -0.67
C VAL A 72 -10.51 13.31 -1.30
N SER A 73 -10.41 13.51 -2.61
CA SER A 73 -11.31 14.36 -3.37
C SER A 73 -11.82 13.62 -4.61
N VAL A 74 -13.05 13.93 -5.01
CA VAL A 74 -13.61 13.42 -6.25
C VAL A 74 -13.87 14.59 -7.18
N LEU A 75 -13.30 14.50 -8.38
CA LEU A 75 -13.44 15.51 -9.42
C LEU A 75 -14.40 15.02 -10.52
N ASP A 76 -15.21 15.94 -11.04
CA ASP A 76 -16.01 15.71 -12.25
C ASP A 76 -15.15 15.74 -13.54
N SER A 77 -15.78 15.57 -14.70
CA SER A 77 -15.10 15.64 -16.00
C SER A 77 -14.50 17.01 -16.33
N ASN A 78 -14.97 18.07 -15.67
CA ASN A 78 -14.46 19.43 -15.80
C ASN A 78 -13.34 19.73 -14.80
N LYS A 79 -12.91 18.73 -14.01
CA LYS A 79 -11.93 18.83 -12.93
C LYS A 79 -12.38 19.67 -11.73
N ASN A 80 -13.68 19.90 -11.58
CA ASN A 80 -14.24 20.54 -10.39
C ASN A 80 -14.37 19.52 -9.28
N SER A 81 -14.00 19.89 -8.04
CA SER A 81 -14.26 19.05 -6.88
C SER A 81 -15.76 19.02 -6.61
N ILE A 82 -16.29 17.81 -6.43
CA ILE A 82 -17.68 17.57 -6.00
C ILE A 82 -17.75 17.23 -4.50
N THR A 83 -16.61 17.17 -3.82
CA THR A 83 -16.50 16.81 -2.40
C THR A 83 -15.84 17.96 -1.65
N GLU A 84 -16.41 18.32 -0.50
CA GLU A 84 -15.91 19.39 0.37
C GLU A 84 -15.39 18.86 1.72
N ASN A 85 -15.75 17.63 2.07
CA ASN A 85 -15.40 17.01 3.35
C ASN A 85 -14.08 16.23 3.27
N ASN A 86 -13.39 16.14 4.40
CA ASN A 86 -12.27 15.21 4.56
C ASN A 86 -12.79 13.76 4.70
N PRO A 87 -11.98 12.77 4.32
CA PRO A 87 -12.31 11.38 4.55
C PRO A 87 -12.23 11.03 6.05
N GLU A 88 -12.96 10.01 6.46
CA GLU A 88 -12.91 9.45 7.81
C GLU A 88 -12.15 8.13 7.81
N VAL A 89 -11.28 7.92 8.81
CA VAL A 89 -10.65 6.60 9.04
C VAL A 89 -11.70 5.64 9.59
N VAL A 90 -11.73 4.42 9.07
CA VAL A 90 -12.63 3.38 9.56
C VAL A 90 -12.17 2.91 10.94
N LEU A 91 -13.05 2.99 11.95
CA LEU A 91 -12.70 2.69 13.35
C LEU A 91 -12.12 1.28 13.52
N ASP A 92 -12.71 0.29 12.87
CA ASP A 92 -12.29 -1.12 12.96
C ASP A 92 -11.25 -1.50 11.88
N ASP A 93 -10.87 -0.56 10.99
CA ASP A 93 -9.86 -0.76 9.96
C ASP A 93 -9.02 0.52 9.74
N PRO A 94 -7.97 0.75 10.55
CA PRO A 94 -7.16 1.97 10.49
C PRO A 94 -6.27 2.03 9.23
N LYS A 95 -6.37 1.04 8.34
CA LYS A 95 -5.76 1.04 7.00
C LYS A 95 -6.75 1.46 5.92
N SER A 96 -7.95 1.88 6.31
CA SER A 96 -9.00 2.28 5.39
C SER A 96 -9.52 3.67 5.71
N VAL A 97 -9.89 4.39 4.65
CA VAL A 97 -10.67 5.63 4.76
C VAL A 97 -11.92 5.57 3.91
N ILE A 98 -12.96 6.27 4.36
CA ILE A 98 -14.23 6.44 3.67
C ILE A 98 -14.45 7.94 3.42
N LEU A 99 -14.82 8.29 2.20
CA LEU A 99 -15.33 9.60 1.84
C LEU A 99 -16.77 9.45 1.35
N ASN A 100 -17.72 10.04 2.08
CA ASN A 100 -19.11 10.10 1.65
C ASN A 100 -19.24 11.04 0.45
N LEU A 101 -20.00 10.61 -0.56
CA LEU A 101 -20.26 11.41 -1.75
C LEU A 101 -21.63 12.09 -1.65
N PRO A 102 -21.78 13.30 -2.21
CA PRO A 102 -23.11 13.81 -2.50
C PRO A 102 -23.80 12.93 -3.56
N GLN A 103 -25.05 13.22 -3.87
CA GLN A 103 -25.67 12.64 -5.06
C GLN A 103 -24.91 13.12 -6.30
N ILE A 104 -24.51 12.18 -7.15
CA ILE A 104 -23.78 12.46 -8.39
C ILE A 104 -24.56 11.93 -9.60
N GLU A 105 -24.43 12.65 -10.71
CA GLU A 105 -25.05 12.30 -11.99
C GLU A 105 -24.23 11.26 -12.77
N PRO A 106 -24.79 10.66 -13.82
CA PRO A 106 -24.01 9.90 -14.77
C PRO A 106 -22.85 10.70 -15.37
N GLY A 107 -21.65 10.11 -15.41
CA GLY A 107 -20.45 10.82 -15.84
C GLY A 107 -19.16 10.08 -15.55
N ARG A 108 -18.03 10.72 -15.88
CA ARG A 108 -16.69 10.27 -15.49
C ARG A 108 -16.22 11.07 -14.28
N TYR A 109 -15.60 10.37 -13.35
CA TYR A 109 -15.08 10.94 -12.12
C TYR A 109 -13.64 10.53 -11.89
N THR A 110 -12.85 11.44 -11.32
CA THR A 110 -11.46 11.16 -10.89
C THR A 110 -11.42 11.19 -9.36
N VAL A 111 -11.05 10.09 -8.73
CA VAL A 111 -10.70 10.07 -7.31
C VAL A 111 -9.23 10.46 -7.18
N GLN A 112 -8.93 11.49 -6.40
CA GLN A 112 -7.58 11.82 -5.97
C GLN A 112 -7.46 11.55 -4.48
N TYR A 113 -6.30 11.08 -4.04
CA TYR A 113 -6.04 10.90 -2.62
C TYR A 113 -4.60 11.25 -2.27
N ARG A 114 -4.43 11.70 -1.03
CA ARG A 114 -3.17 11.93 -0.36
C ARG A 114 -3.24 11.28 1.02
N VAL A 115 -2.31 10.40 1.32
CA VAL A 115 -2.24 9.74 2.64
C VAL A 115 -0.80 9.77 3.16
N MET A 116 -0.65 9.74 4.49
CA MET A 116 0.63 9.58 5.15
C MET A 116 0.66 8.23 5.88
N SER A 117 1.66 7.40 5.62
CA SER A 117 1.93 6.20 6.41
C SER A 117 2.40 6.58 7.81
N VAL A 118 2.28 5.65 8.77
CA VAL A 118 2.79 5.85 10.13
C VAL A 118 4.31 6.03 10.22
N ASP A 119 5.05 5.67 9.16
CA ASP A 119 6.49 5.92 9.04
C ASP A 119 6.85 7.33 8.53
N GLY A 120 5.84 8.14 8.19
CA GLY A 120 5.98 9.54 7.79
C GLY A 120 6.02 9.80 6.29
N HIS A 121 5.97 8.78 5.43
CA HIS A 121 5.95 8.97 3.98
C HIS A 121 4.55 9.40 3.49
N VAL A 122 4.53 10.41 2.61
CA VAL A 122 3.31 10.89 1.96
C VAL A 122 3.19 10.28 0.58
N ILE A 123 2.00 9.77 0.24
CA ILE A 123 1.69 9.18 -1.05
C ILE A 123 0.48 9.87 -1.63
N GLU A 124 0.63 10.30 -2.89
CA GLU A 124 -0.40 10.94 -3.68
C GLU A 124 -0.66 10.12 -4.95
N SER A 125 -1.93 9.88 -5.26
CA SER A 125 -2.29 9.21 -6.50
C SER A 125 -3.74 9.51 -6.89
N SER A 126 -4.13 8.98 -8.06
CA SER A 126 -5.48 9.12 -8.57
C SER A 126 -5.94 7.91 -9.38
N PHE A 127 -7.26 7.80 -9.57
CA PHE A 127 -7.86 6.85 -10.49
C PHE A 127 -9.26 7.28 -10.92
N ASP A 128 -9.69 6.76 -12.06
CA ASP A 128 -10.99 7.08 -12.63
C ASP A 128 -12.05 6.04 -12.26
N PHE A 129 -13.31 6.45 -12.21
CA PHE A 129 -14.47 5.59 -12.39
C PHE A 129 -15.53 6.30 -13.25
N SER A 130 -16.54 5.57 -13.70
CA SER A 130 -17.65 6.12 -14.46
C SER A 130 -18.99 5.60 -13.97
N VAL A 131 -20.03 6.42 -14.09
CA VAL A 131 -21.42 6.05 -13.85
C VAL A 131 -22.17 6.15 -15.18
N LYS A 132 -22.83 5.05 -15.58
CA LYS A 132 -23.57 4.98 -16.83
C LYS A 132 -24.85 5.81 -16.75
N ASN A 133 -25.24 6.40 -17.87
CA ASN A 133 -26.57 6.97 -17.99
C ASN A 133 -27.60 5.84 -17.97
N LYS A 134 -28.67 6.00 -17.20
CA LYS A 134 -29.78 5.05 -17.20
C LYS A 134 -30.50 5.23 -18.53
N MET A 135 -30.44 4.22 -19.40
CA MET A 135 -31.27 4.18 -20.62
C MET A 135 -32.73 3.93 -20.26
#